data_AF-A0A1M5TNV0-F1
#
_entry.id   AF-A0A1M5TNV0-F1
#
_cell.length_a   1.000
_cell.length_b   1.000
_cell.length_c   1.000
_cell.angle_alpha   90.00
_cell.angle_beta   90.00
_cell.angle_gamma   90.00
#
_symmetry.space_group_name_H-M   'P 1'
#
loop_
_entity.id
_entity.type
_entity.pdbx_description
1 polymer ?
#
loop_
_entity_poly.entity_id
_entity_poly.type
_entity_poly.pdbx_seq_one_letter_code
_entity_poly.pdbx_strand_id
1 'polypeptide(L)'
;MEFGQVAVLVVLLAALYFKDDHALILAALILILLTIVVPMVFYPFAVVWFGLAKLLAAVVPPVLLGILFFVMVTPLGLVRRVMGRDALRLRQFKKGRSSVMSNRDHVYTEADLKDTF
;
A
#
# COMPACT_ATOMS: atom_id res chain seq x y z
N MET A 1 -14.98 11.52 16.94
CA MET A 1 -14.77 12.98 16.90
C MET A 1 -14.28 13.46 15.55
N GLU A 2 -13.29 12.82 14.94
CA GLU A 2 -12.67 13.26 13.67
C GLU A 2 -13.65 13.39 12.49
N PHE A 3 -14.62 12.49 12.39
CA PHE A 3 -15.57 12.49 11.26
C PHE A 3 -16.45 13.75 11.19
N GLY A 4 -16.89 14.25 12.35
CA GLY A 4 -17.69 15.48 12.39
C GLY A 4 -16.85 16.72 12.07
N GLN A 5 -15.56 16.73 12.44
CA GLN A 5 -14.65 17.82 12.05
C GLN A 5 -14.45 17.89 10.53
N VAL A 6 -14.37 16.75 9.85
CA VAL A 6 -14.29 16.69 8.38
C VAL A 6 -15.56 17.22 7.74
N ALA A 7 -16.73 16.82 8.24
CA ALA A 7 -18.02 17.33 7.72
C ALA A 7 -18.15 18.85 7.89
N VAL A 8 -17.73 19.37 9.05
CA VAL A 8 -17.65 20.82 9.30
C VAL A 8 -16.71 21.53 8.33
N LEU A 9 -15.50 20.99 8.12
CA LEU A 9 -14.52 21.55 7.19
C LEU A 9 -15.05 21.60 5.76
N VAL A 10 -15.75 20.54 5.31
CA VAL A 10 -16.35 20.48 3.97
C VAL A 10 -17.42 21.56 3.79
N VAL A 11 -18.32 21.72 4.77
CA VAL A 11 -19.37 22.75 4.68
C VAL A 11 -18.78 24.15 4.77
N LEU A 12 -17.74 24.36 5.58
CA LEU A 12 -17.07 25.66 5.70
C LEU A 12 -16.31 26.02 4.41
N LEU A 13 -15.62 25.07 3.78
CA LEU A 13 -15.00 25.25 2.48
C LEU A 13 -16.04 25.54 1.38
N ALA A 14 -17.19 24.85 1.40
CA ALA A 14 -18.29 25.14 0.49
C ALA A 14 -18.87 26.56 0.72
N ALA A 15 -19.07 26.97 1.97
CA ALA A 15 -19.54 28.31 2.31
C ALA A 15 -18.55 29.42 1.87
N LEU A 16 -17.24 29.16 1.94
CA LEU A 16 -16.23 30.09 1.43
C LEU A 16 -16.17 30.14 -0.11
N TYR A 17 -16.52 29.04 -0.78
CA TYR A 17 -16.60 28.97 -2.24
C TYR A 17 -17.86 29.67 -2.77
N PHE A 18 -19.00 29.46 -2.11
CA PHE A 18 -20.28 30.13 -2.39
C PHE A 18 -20.41 31.37 -1.51
N LYS A 19 -19.61 32.40 -1.81
CA LYS A 19 -19.36 33.64 -1.02
C LYS A 19 -20.57 34.40 -0.45
N ASP A 20 -21.81 34.08 -0.81
CA ASP A 20 -23.01 34.87 -0.47
C ASP A 20 -24.14 34.08 0.19
N ASP A 21 -23.96 32.79 0.49
CA ASP A 21 -25.04 31.96 1.02
C ASP A 21 -24.99 31.87 2.57
N HIS A 22 -25.64 32.82 3.24
CA HIS A 22 -25.77 32.84 4.70
C HIS A 22 -26.38 31.56 5.27
N ALA A 23 -27.17 30.83 4.46
CA ALA A 23 -27.74 29.54 4.82
C ALA A 23 -26.66 28.46 5.00
N LEU A 24 -25.59 28.47 4.19
CA LEU A 24 -24.48 27.51 4.30
C LEU A 24 -23.64 27.76 5.56
N ILE A 25 -23.46 29.02 5.94
CA ILE A 25 -22.77 29.40 7.17
C ILE A 25 -23.59 28.96 8.39
N LEU A 26 -24.90 29.18 8.38
CA LEU A 26 -25.79 28.74 9.46
C LEU A 26 -25.81 27.21 9.56
N ALA A 27 -25.86 26.51 8.42
CA ALA A 27 -25.79 25.05 8.37
C ALA A 27 -24.46 24.53 8.94
N ALA A 28 -23.31 25.16 8.61
CA ALA A 28 -22.02 24.81 9.20
C ALA A 28 -22.01 24.97 10.72
N LEU A 29 -22.57 26.07 11.22
CA LEU A 29 -22.64 26.36 12.66
C LEU A 29 -23.51 25.34 13.41
N ILE A 30 -24.66 24.98 12.84
CA ILE A 30 -25.55 23.95 13.39
C ILE A 30 -24.86 22.58 13.36
N LEU A 31 -24.15 22.27 12.28
CA LEU A 31 -23.45 20.99 12.13
C LEU A 31 -22.27 20.87 13.12
N ILE A 32 -21.54 21.97 13.38
CA ILE A 32 -20.54 22.08 14.45
C ILE A 32 -21.18 21.77 15.80
N LEU A 33 -22.30 22.43 16.11
CA LEU A 33 -22.98 22.26 17.39
C LEU A 33 -23.47 20.81 17.54
N LEU A 34 -24.06 20.23 16.50
CA LEU A 34 -24.52 18.85 16.48
C LEU A 34 -23.37 17.84 16.67
N THR A 35 -22.21 18.13 16.07
CA THR A 35 -20.99 17.32 16.20
C THR A 35 -20.50 17.26 17.65
N ILE A 36 -20.58 18.39 18.37
CA ILE A 36 -20.15 18.50 19.76
C ILE A 36 -21.19 17.90 20.71
N VAL A 37 -22.47 18.19 20.50
CA VAL A 37 -23.55 17.81 21.42
C VAL A 37 -23.95 16.34 21.28
N VAL A 38 -24.02 15.82 20.04
CA VAL A 38 -24.45 14.43 19.79
C VAL A 38 -23.52 13.75 18.77
N PRO A 39 -22.29 13.40 19.16
CA PRO A 39 -21.35 12.69 18.28
C PRO A 39 -21.84 11.30 17.87
N MET A 40 -22.81 10.73 18.60
CA MET A 40 -23.37 9.40 18.36
C MET A 40 -24.11 9.29 17.02
N VAL A 41 -24.69 10.37 16.51
CA VAL A 41 -25.40 10.38 15.20
C VAL A 41 -24.44 10.10 14.04
N PHE A 42 -23.17 10.50 14.17
CA PHE A 42 -22.15 10.29 13.14
C PHE A 42 -21.49 8.91 13.22
N TYR A 43 -21.77 8.14 14.28
CA TYR A 43 -21.17 6.82 14.50
C TYR A 43 -21.52 5.78 13.41
N PRO A 44 -22.78 5.56 13.01
CA PRO A 44 -23.10 4.56 11.97
C PRO A 44 -22.45 4.90 10.63
N PHE A 45 -22.38 6.18 10.28
CA PHE A 45 -21.70 6.63 9.06
C PHE A 45 -20.18 6.38 9.13
N ALA A 46 -19.56 6.67 10.27
CA ALA A 46 -18.16 6.37 10.50
C ALA A 46 -17.89 4.86 10.39
N VAL A 47 -18.75 4.00 10.92
CA VAL A 47 -18.60 2.54 10.80
C VAL A 47 -18.60 2.09 9.34
N VAL A 48 -19.53 2.59 8.52
CA VAL A 48 -19.58 2.26 7.08
C VAL A 48 -18.33 2.77 6.37
N TRP A 49 -17.93 4.01 6.63
CA TRP A 49 -16.74 4.61 6.03
C TRP A 49 -15.46 3.84 6.39
N PHE A 50 -15.27 3.53 7.67
CA PHE A 50 -14.12 2.75 8.12
C PHE A 50 -14.16 1.30 7.62
N GLY A 51 -15.35 0.72 7.44
CA GLY A 51 -15.51 -0.59 6.79
C GLY A 51 -15.01 -0.56 5.35
N LEU A 52 -15.38 0.46 4.59
CA LEU A 52 -14.89 0.67 3.22
C LEU A 52 -13.39 0.93 3.18
N ALA A 53 -12.87 1.75 4.11
CA ALA A 53 -11.44 2.01 4.24
C ALA A 53 -10.66 0.72 4.56
N LYS A 54 -11.18 -0.16 5.42
CA LYS A 54 -10.56 -1.47 5.71
C LYS A 54 -10.54 -2.38 4.49
N LEU A 55 -11.63 -2.41 3.72
CA LEU A 55 -11.69 -3.21 2.50
C LEU A 55 -10.65 -2.72 1.48
N LEU A 56 -10.58 -1.40 1.27
CA LEU A 56 -9.54 -0.80 0.44
C LEU A 56 -8.13 -1.10 0.99
N ALA A 57 -7.91 -0.98 2.29
CA ALA A 57 -6.62 -1.27 2.91
C ALA A 57 -6.19 -2.75 2.76
N ALA A 58 -7.14 -3.68 2.62
CA ALA A 58 -6.85 -5.08 2.35
C ALA A 58 -6.54 -5.35 0.86
N VAL A 59 -7.22 -4.63 -0.05
CA VAL A 59 -7.11 -4.86 -1.50
C VAL A 59 -5.96 -4.07 -2.13
N VAL A 60 -5.68 -2.86 -1.65
CA VAL A 60 -4.66 -1.98 -2.23
C VAL A 60 -3.25 -2.58 -2.17
N PRO A 61 -2.76 -3.12 -1.04
CA PRO A 61 -1.41 -3.68 -0.98
C PRO A 61 -1.13 -4.79 -2.00
N PRO A 62 -1.96 -5.86 -2.13
CA PRO A 62 -1.70 -6.89 -3.13
C PRO A 62 -1.85 -6.38 -4.57
N VAL A 63 -2.77 -5.45 -4.84
CA VAL A 63 -2.92 -4.83 -6.17
C VAL A 63 -1.68 -4.01 -6.52
N LEU A 64 -1.21 -3.16 -5.60
CA LEU A 64 -0.05 -2.31 -5.81
C LEU A 64 1.23 -3.15 -5.97
N LEU A 65 1.37 -4.22 -5.19
CA LEU A 65 2.46 -5.18 -5.34
C LEU A 65 2.38 -5.92 -6.68
N GLY A 66 1.18 -6.31 -7.12
CA GLY A 66 0.96 -6.92 -8.43
C GLY A 66 1.35 -5.99 -9.57
N ILE A 67 0.92 -4.73 -9.52
CA ILE A 67 1.29 -3.71 -10.50
C ILE A 67 2.81 -3.52 -10.51
N LEU A 68 3.44 -3.36 -9.35
CA LEU A 68 4.90 -3.22 -9.24
C LEU A 68 5.63 -4.43 -9.82
N PHE A 69 5.13 -5.64 -9.56
CA PHE A 69 5.70 -6.86 -10.12
C PHE A 69 5.62 -6.88 -11.66
N PHE A 70 4.48 -6.52 -12.24
CA PHE A 70 4.32 -6.54 -13.70
C PHE A 70 5.02 -5.38 -14.40
N VAL A 71 5.11 -4.21 -13.76
CA VAL A 71 5.69 -3.00 -14.35
C VAL A 71 7.20 -2.89 -14.12
N MET A 72 7.73 -3.39 -13.00
CA MET A 72 9.16 -3.32 -12.71
C MET A 72 9.86 -4.67 -12.76
N VAL A 73 9.39 -5.64 -11.98
CA VAL A 73 10.10 -6.92 -11.81
C VAL A 73 10.07 -7.76 -13.08
N THR A 74 8.92 -7.85 -13.72
CA THR A 74 8.69 -8.63 -14.94
C THR A 74 9.52 -8.14 -16.12
N PRO A 75 9.51 -6.85 -16.49
CA PRO A 75 10.34 -6.37 -17.59
C PRO A 75 11.83 -6.47 -17.26
N LEU A 76 12.24 -6.26 -16.01
CA LEU A 76 13.63 -6.49 -15.60
C LEU A 76 14.06 -7.94 -15.82
N GLY A 77 13.20 -8.89 -15.46
CA GLY A 77 13.41 -10.31 -15.73
C GLY A 77 13.46 -10.64 -17.23
N LEU A 78 12.59 -10.01 -18.03
CA LEU A 78 12.57 -10.17 -19.47
C LEU A 78 13.84 -9.62 -20.13
N VAL A 79 14.27 -8.41 -19.74
CA VAL A 79 15.54 -7.81 -20.17
C VAL A 79 16.70 -8.73 -19.84
N ARG A 80 16.78 -9.26 -18.60
CA ARG A 80 17.81 -10.21 -18.20
C ARG A 80 17.80 -11.49 -19.06
N ARG A 81 16.61 -11.98 -19.42
CA ARG A 81 16.42 -13.16 -20.27
C ARG A 81 16.89 -12.92 -21.71
N VAL A 82 16.56 -11.76 -22.28
CA VAL A 82 17.01 -11.35 -23.64
C VAL A 82 18.52 -11.16 -23.66
N MET A 83 19.09 -10.59 -22.60
CA MET A 83 20.54 -10.41 -22.45
C MET A 83 21.31 -11.73 -22.22
N GLY A 84 20.62 -12.88 -22.22
CA GLY A 84 21.24 -14.21 -22.13
C GLY A 84 21.79 -14.57 -20.74
N ARG A 85 21.51 -13.77 -19.71
CA ARG A 85 22.04 -13.99 -18.35
C ARG A 85 21.26 -15.07 -17.61
N ASP A 86 21.64 -16.33 -17.84
CA ASP A 86 21.11 -17.50 -17.12
C ASP A 86 21.92 -17.82 -15.86
N ALA A 87 21.83 -16.97 -14.83
CA ALA A 87 22.61 -17.15 -13.60
C ALA A 87 22.22 -18.42 -12.82
N LEU A 88 20.97 -18.86 -12.95
CA LEU A 88 20.47 -20.08 -12.31
C LEU A 88 20.67 -21.32 -13.17
N ARG A 89 21.30 -21.19 -14.35
CA ARG A 89 21.56 -22.31 -15.25
C ARG A 89 20.29 -23.12 -15.56
N LEU A 90 19.15 -22.43 -15.66
CA LEU A 90 17.82 -23.05 -15.81
C LEU A 90 17.69 -23.83 -17.11
N ARG A 91 18.45 -23.45 -18.15
CA ARG A 91 18.44 -24.19 -19.43
C ARG A 91 18.97 -25.62 -19.32
N GLN A 92 19.90 -25.87 -18.40
CA GLN A 92 20.52 -27.18 -18.17
C GLN A 92 19.87 -27.96 -17.00
N PHE A 93 19.07 -27.28 -16.17
CA PHE A 93 18.39 -27.92 -15.06
C PHE A 93 17.46 -29.04 -15.53
N LYS A 94 17.64 -30.25 -14.97
CA LYS A 94 16.90 -31.49 -15.29
C LYS A 94 17.03 -32.02 -16.73
N LYS A 95 17.93 -31.47 -17.55
CA LYS A 95 18.14 -31.95 -18.94
C LYS A 95 19.29 -32.96 -19.09
N GLY A 96 20.06 -33.24 -18.03
CA GLY A 96 21.18 -34.16 -18.07
C GLY A 96 21.49 -34.77 -16.71
N ARG A 97 22.55 -35.59 -16.65
CA ARG A 97 23.06 -36.21 -15.41
C ARG A 97 23.98 -35.29 -14.59
N SER A 98 24.41 -34.15 -15.13
CA SER A 98 25.31 -33.21 -14.45
C SER A 98 24.57 -32.28 -13.48
N SER A 99 25.20 -31.97 -12.34
CA SER A 99 24.67 -30.99 -11.38
C SER A 99 24.81 -29.56 -11.91
N VAL A 100 23.79 -28.73 -11.67
CA VAL A 100 23.83 -27.30 -12.00
C VAL A 100 24.38 -26.44 -10.86
N MET A 101 24.48 -27.01 -9.66
CA MET A 101 25.02 -26.35 -8.49
C MET A 101 26.52 -26.12 -8.66
N SER A 102 27.02 -24.98 -8.18
CA SER A 102 28.45 -24.75 -8.08
C SER A 102 28.97 -25.56 -6.89
N ASN A 103 29.98 -26.40 -7.11
CA ASN A 103 30.74 -26.91 -5.98
C ASN A 103 31.47 -25.73 -5.33
N ARG A 104 31.36 -25.60 -4.02
CA ARG A 104 32.15 -24.68 -3.21
C ARG A 104 33.10 -25.56 -2.43
N ASP A 105 34.22 -25.91 -3.05
CA ASP A 105 35.31 -26.67 -2.41
C ASP A 105 36.05 -25.78 -1.38
N HIS A 106 35.29 -25.10 -0.51
CA HIS A 106 35.81 -24.23 0.54
C HIS A 106 36.11 -25.08 1.77
N VAL A 107 37.37 -25.08 2.19
CA VAL A 107 37.79 -25.73 3.44
C VAL A 107 37.59 -24.72 4.55
N TYR A 108 36.58 -24.98 5.39
CA TYR A 108 36.25 -24.11 6.51
C TYR A 108 37.38 -24.07 7.54
N THR A 109 37.75 -22.86 7.96
CA THR A 109 38.80 -22.62 8.97
C THR A 109 38.24 -21.89 10.18
N GLU A 110 39.01 -21.86 11.28
CA GLU A 110 38.61 -21.14 12.51
C GLU A 110 38.37 -19.64 12.28
N ALA A 111 38.98 -19.05 11.25
CA ALA A 111 38.76 -17.66 10.87
C ALA A 111 37.34 -17.43 10.30
N ASP A 112 36.78 -18.41 9.59
CA ASP A 112 35.42 -18.33 9.02
C ASP A 112 34.33 -18.35 10.10
N LEU A 113 34.64 -18.83 11.31
CA LEU A 113 33.73 -18.82 12.45
C LEU A 113 33.64 -17.45 13.12
N LYS A 114 34.58 -16.54 12.82
CA LYS A 114 34.63 -15.20 13.40
C LYS A 114 33.93 -14.15 12.53
N ASP A 115 33.75 -14.43 11.24
CA ASP A 115 33.01 -13.60 10.28
C ASP A 115 31.71 -14.31 9.87
N THR A 116 30.70 -14.23 10.74
CA THR A 116 29.42 -14.92 10.55
C THR A 116 28.42 -14.12 9.70
N PHE A 117 28.71 -12.85 9.35
CA PHE A 117 27.76 -11.95 8.71
C PHE A 117 28.37 -11.05 7.63
#